data_AF-A0A2E5SW13-F1
#
_entry.id   AF-A0A2E5SW13-F1
#
_cell.length_a   1.000
_cell.length_b   1.000
_cell.length_c   1.000
_cell.angle_alpha   90.00
_cell.angle_beta   90.00
_cell.angle_gamma   90.00
#
_symmetry.space_group_name_H-M   'P 1'
#
loop_
_entity.id
_entity.type
_entity.pdbx_description
1 polymer ?
#
loop_
_entity_poly.entity_id
_entity_poly.type
_entity_poly.pdbx_seq_one_letter_code
_entity_poly.pdbx_strand_id
1 'polypeptide(L)'
;MSKLYWQNYSFSGVKFYPKPLQTPHPPILVGGQSKRAMIRAVKYGNGWHPIGLSPDQLKIRLETINEMLYKEGRDSKGFRISLRTELAITDTNDESRSNTSGPVDKLIENISEYERLGVEEMVFSISTDDVPYIHGVIDRFTEEILPHF
;
A
#
# COMPACT_ATOMS: atom_id res chain seq x y z
N MET A 1 -10.16 35.09 4.24
CA MET A 1 -10.97 33.92 3.82
C MET A 1 -10.21 33.18 2.72
N SER A 2 -9.79 31.94 2.94
CA SER A 2 -9.08 31.14 1.94
C SER A 2 -10.05 30.54 0.92
N LYS A 3 -9.96 30.96 -0.34
CA LYS A 3 -10.68 30.34 -1.47
C LYS A 3 -9.87 29.16 -1.97
N LEU A 4 -10.48 27.96 -2.01
CA LEU A 4 -9.97 26.86 -2.83
C LEU A 4 -10.58 26.97 -4.23
N TYR A 5 -9.75 26.87 -5.26
CA TYR A 5 -10.17 26.91 -6.66
C TYR A 5 -10.17 25.48 -7.21
N TRP A 6 -11.35 24.86 -7.27
CA TRP A 6 -11.60 23.68 -8.11
C TRP A 6 -12.52 24.15 -9.25
N GLN A 7 -12.17 23.87 -10.50
CA GLN A 7 -12.80 24.48 -11.70
C GLN A 7 -14.33 24.32 -11.79
N ASN A 8 -14.96 23.45 -10.99
CA ASN A 8 -16.39 23.13 -11.10
C ASN A 8 -17.19 23.33 -9.79
N TYR A 9 -16.60 23.79 -8.70
CA TYR A 9 -17.32 23.95 -7.42
C TYR A 9 -16.86 25.20 -6.66
N SER A 10 -17.83 26.04 -6.27
CA SER A 10 -17.61 27.23 -5.44
C SER A 10 -18.53 27.16 -4.21
N PHE A 11 -17.93 27.07 -3.03
CA PHE A 11 -18.64 27.10 -1.76
C PHE A 11 -17.89 28.02 -0.78
N SER A 12 -18.63 28.62 0.15
CA SER A 12 -18.08 29.49 1.19
C SER A 12 -18.72 29.16 2.54
N GLY A 13 -18.06 29.50 3.64
CA GLY A 13 -18.61 29.28 4.99
C GLY A 13 -18.60 27.83 5.50
N VAL A 14 -17.94 26.90 4.80
CA VAL A 14 -17.86 25.49 5.23
C VAL A 14 -16.97 25.38 6.47
N LYS A 15 -17.52 24.77 7.52
CA LYS A 15 -16.81 24.49 8.78
C LYS A 15 -16.53 23.00 8.87
N PHE A 16 -15.24 22.64 8.95
CA PHE A 16 -14.80 21.28 9.28
C PHE A 16 -14.34 21.26 10.74
N TYR A 17 -15.05 20.51 11.58
CA TYR A 17 -14.74 20.27 13.00
C TYR A 17 -15.02 18.80 13.39
N PRO A 18 -14.22 18.21 14.29
CA PRO A 18 -13.02 18.81 14.89
C PRO A 18 -11.93 19.03 13.84
N LYS A 19 -11.02 19.98 14.10
CA LYS A 19 -9.85 20.13 13.23
C LYS A 19 -9.00 18.88 13.41
N PRO A 20 -8.61 18.18 12.33
CA PRO A 20 -7.67 17.08 12.48
C PRO A 20 -6.38 17.63 13.06
N LEU A 21 -5.72 16.84 13.91
CA LEU A 21 -4.39 17.16 14.42
C LEU A 21 -3.49 17.49 13.23
N GLN A 22 -3.00 18.73 13.17
CA GLN A 22 -2.22 19.23 12.02
C GLN A 22 -0.75 18.86 12.11
N THR A 23 -0.23 18.55 13.31
CA THR A 23 1.18 18.25 13.53
C THR A 23 1.36 17.19 14.64
N PRO A 24 1.93 16.02 14.31
CA PRO A 24 2.06 15.52 12.94
C PRO A 24 0.66 15.32 12.35
N HIS A 25 0.46 15.70 11.09
CA HIS A 25 -0.74 15.29 10.37
C HIS A 25 -0.64 13.79 10.05
N PRO A 26 -1.78 13.09 9.88
CA PRO A 26 -1.76 11.72 9.38
C PRO A 26 -0.98 11.62 8.06
N PRO A 27 -0.17 10.55 7.85
CA PRO A 27 0.53 10.34 6.58
C PRO A 27 -0.46 10.23 5.41
N ILE A 28 -0.16 10.93 4.32
CA ILE A 28 -0.94 10.85 3.08
C ILE A 28 -0.25 9.86 2.14
N LEU A 29 -0.83 8.68 1.98
CA LEU A 29 -0.38 7.69 1.00
C LEU A 29 -1.15 7.88 -0.31
N VAL A 30 -0.43 7.98 -1.43
CA VAL A 30 -1.06 8.14 -2.74
C VAL A 30 -1.18 6.79 -3.42
N GLY A 31 -2.43 6.39 -3.66
CA GLY A 31 -2.76 5.13 -4.32
C GLY A 31 -2.53 5.13 -5.84
N GLY A 32 -2.24 3.94 -6.36
CA GLY A 32 -2.28 3.61 -7.80
C GLY A 32 -0.91 3.45 -8.45
N GLN A 33 -0.85 2.66 -9.53
CA GLN A 33 0.42 2.21 -10.13
C GLN A 33 0.88 3.05 -11.34
N SER A 34 0.02 3.92 -11.87
CA SER A 34 0.39 4.73 -13.04
C SER A 34 1.55 5.67 -12.74
N LYS A 35 2.33 6.04 -13.77
CA LYS A 35 3.37 7.06 -13.64
C LYS A 35 2.84 8.37 -13.05
N ARG A 36 1.61 8.77 -13.39
CA ARG A 36 0.96 9.97 -12.83
C ARG A 36 0.66 9.84 -11.34
N ALA A 37 0.30 8.65 -10.87
CA ALA A 37 0.09 8.39 -9.44
C ALA A 37 1.42 8.44 -8.67
N MET A 38 2.48 7.83 -9.19
CA MET A 38 3.82 7.90 -8.60
C MET A 38 4.32 9.36 -8.53
N ILE A 39 4.15 10.15 -9.59
CA ILE A 39 4.49 11.58 -9.57
C ILE A 39 3.73 12.32 -8.46
N ARG A 40 2.44 12.04 -8.27
CA ARG A 40 1.67 12.65 -7.17
C ARG A 40 2.15 12.20 -5.79
N ALA A 41 2.47 10.92 -5.64
CA ALA A 41 3.04 10.38 -4.41
C ALA A 41 4.33 11.13 -4.05
N VAL A 42 5.25 11.21 -5.00
CA VAL A 42 6.54 11.89 -4.83
C VAL A 42 6.40 13.41 -4.62
N LYS A 43 5.43 14.08 -5.25
CA LYS A 43 5.27 15.54 -5.09
C LYS A 43 4.54 15.94 -3.81
N TYR A 44 3.52 15.19 -3.42
CA TYR A 44 2.54 15.64 -2.43
C TYR A 44 2.30 14.65 -1.29
N GLY A 45 2.71 13.39 -1.44
CA GLY A 45 2.47 12.33 -0.47
C GLY A 45 3.61 12.15 0.53
N ASN A 46 3.28 11.44 1.61
CA ASN A 46 4.24 10.85 2.54
C ASN A 46 4.64 9.42 2.14
N GLY A 47 4.02 8.87 1.09
CA GLY A 47 4.31 7.53 0.60
C GLY A 47 3.47 7.15 -0.61
N TRP A 48 3.72 5.94 -1.11
CA TRP A 48 3.06 5.37 -2.28
C TRP A 48 2.34 4.07 -1.91
N HIS A 49 1.12 3.90 -2.44
CA HIS A 49 0.28 2.73 -2.17
C HIS A 49 -0.14 1.98 -3.47
N PRO A 50 0.70 1.07 -3.99
CA PRO A 50 0.33 0.23 -5.13
C PRO A 50 -0.61 -0.91 -4.76
N ILE A 51 -1.17 -1.54 -5.79
CA ILE A 51 -2.03 -2.73 -5.66
C ILE A 51 -1.44 -3.86 -6.52
N GLY A 52 -1.21 -5.03 -5.96
CA GLY A 52 -0.96 -6.28 -6.68
C GLY A 52 0.33 -6.30 -7.51
N LEU A 53 1.35 -5.54 -7.15
CA LEU A 53 2.67 -5.65 -7.81
C LEU A 53 3.39 -6.90 -7.32
N SER A 54 4.03 -7.64 -8.22
CA SER A 54 5.03 -8.63 -7.82
C SER A 54 6.27 -7.97 -7.22
N PRO A 55 7.12 -8.70 -6.48
CA PRO A 55 8.38 -8.16 -5.96
C PRO A 55 9.27 -7.55 -7.07
N ASP A 56 9.42 -8.25 -8.20
CA ASP A 56 10.17 -7.73 -9.37
C ASP A 56 9.58 -6.44 -9.93
N GLN A 57 8.26 -6.39 -10.09
CA GLN A 57 7.60 -5.18 -10.56
C GLN A 57 7.73 -4.04 -9.56
N LEU A 58 7.62 -4.33 -8.26
CA LEU A 58 7.78 -3.37 -7.19
C LEU A 58 9.20 -2.78 -7.23
N LYS A 59 10.23 -3.62 -7.30
CA LYS A 59 11.64 -3.19 -7.39
C LYS A 59 11.87 -2.17 -8.50
N ILE A 60 11.40 -2.46 -9.72
CA ILE A 60 11.50 -1.54 -10.88
C ILE A 60 10.81 -0.20 -10.59
N ARG A 61 9.66 -0.22 -9.91
CA ARG A 61 8.91 1.00 -9.57
C ARG A 61 9.57 1.79 -8.45
N LEU A 62 10.17 1.12 -7.47
CA LEU A 62 10.92 1.76 -6.39
C LEU A 62 12.16 2.49 -6.92
N GLU A 63 12.89 1.90 -7.87
CA GLU A 63 13.99 2.59 -8.58
C GLU A 63 13.50 3.89 -9.23
N THR A 64 12.37 3.81 -9.95
CA THR A 64 11.73 4.98 -10.58
C THR A 64 11.33 6.04 -9.55
N ILE A 65 10.74 5.64 -8.42
CA ILE A 65 10.31 6.55 -7.35
C ILE A 65 11.51 7.23 -6.69
N ASN A 66 12.58 6.49 -6.42
CA ASN A 66 13.81 7.03 -5.83
C ASN A 66 14.44 8.09 -6.74
N GLU A 67 14.49 7.85 -8.05
CA GLU A 67 14.93 8.88 -9.01
C GLU A 67 14.05 10.13 -8.99
N MET A 68 12.72 9.95 -8.89
CA MET A 68 11.78 11.08 -8.83
C MET A 68 11.94 11.87 -7.53
N LEU A 69 12.10 11.20 -6.39
CA LEU A 69 12.35 11.83 -5.08
C LEU A 69 13.63 12.67 -5.12
N TYR A 70 14.71 12.08 -5.65
CA TYR A 70 15.98 12.78 -5.84
C TYR A 70 15.82 14.05 -6.69
N LYS A 71 15.11 13.96 -7.83
CA LYS A 71 14.85 15.09 -8.72
C LYS A 71 14.01 16.19 -8.07
N GLU A 72 13.11 15.85 -7.16
CA GLU A 72 12.30 16.80 -6.38
C GLU A 72 13.01 17.29 -5.11
N GLY A 73 14.25 16.88 -4.86
CA GLY A 73 15.03 17.27 -3.68
C GLY A 73 14.47 16.73 -2.37
N ARG A 74 13.74 15.61 -2.41
CA ARG A 74 13.15 14.96 -1.24
C ARG A 74 14.01 13.77 -0.80
N ASP A 75 14.12 13.61 0.52
CA ASP A 75 14.71 12.41 1.11
C ASP A 75 13.78 11.22 0.87
N SER A 76 14.36 10.08 0.48
CA SER A 76 13.64 8.81 0.43
C SER A 76 13.40 8.24 1.83
N LYS A 77 14.21 8.66 2.82
CA LYS A 77 14.01 8.30 4.22
C LYS A 77 12.69 8.90 4.72
N GLY A 78 11.77 8.02 5.12
CA GLY A 78 10.43 8.40 5.58
C GLY A 78 9.39 8.54 4.45
N PHE A 79 9.76 8.21 3.20
CA PHE A 79 8.78 7.99 2.14
C PHE A 79 8.24 6.55 2.20
N ARG A 80 7.02 6.40 2.70
CA ARG A 80 6.46 5.09 3.03
C ARG A 80 6.05 4.29 1.80
N ILE A 81 6.31 2.99 1.84
CA ILE A 81 5.80 2.02 0.86
C ILE A 81 4.78 1.11 1.56
N SER A 82 3.53 1.19 1.11
CA SER A 82 2.42 0.37 1.63
C SER A 82 1.77 -0.35 0.46
N LEU A 83 1.65 -1.68 0.46
CA LEU A 83 1.17 -2.43 -0.72
C LEU A 83 -0.10 -3.19 -0.39
N ARG A 84 -1.14 -3.05 -1.24
CA ARG A 84 -2.33 -3.91 -1.17
C ARG A 84 -2.18 -5.13 -2.09
N THR A 85 -2.58 -6.31 -1.63
CA THR A 85 -2.63 -7.54 -2.45
C THR A 85 -3.72 -8.50 -1.99
N GLU A 86 -4.14 -9.41 -2.87
CA GLU A 86 -5.07 -10.48 -2.52
C GLU A 86 -4.34 -11.57 -1.73
N LEU A 87 -4.93 -12.05 -0.64
CA LEU A 87 -4.43 -13.13 0.19
C LEU A 87 -5.28 -14.38 -0.01
N ALA A 88 -4.62 -15.50 -0.25
CA ALA A 88 -5.24 -16.82 -0.22
C ALA A 88 -4.25 -17.84 0.32
N ILE A 89 -4.69 -18.66 1.28
CA ILE A 89 -3.87 -19.76 1.82
C ILE A 89 -4.41 -21.06 1.25
N THR A 90 -3.61 -21.73 0.43
CA THR A 90 -4.00 -22.93 -0.33
C THR A 90 -2.92 -24.00 -0.24
N ASP A 91 -3.30 -25.27 -0.37
CA ASP A 91 -2.33 -26.38 -0.29
C ASP A 91 -1.44 -26.48 -1.54
N THR A 92 -1.92 -25.97 -2.67
CA THR A 92 -1.20 -25.91 -3.94
C THR A 92 -0.78 -24.49 -4.24
N ASN A 93 0.36 -24.36 -4.93
CA ASN A 93 0.78 -23.08 -5.46
C ASN A 93 -0.18 -22.66 -6.58
N ASP A 94 -0.79 -21.48 -6.46
CA ASP A 94 -1.62 -20.88 -7.49
C ASP A 94 -1.07 -19.49 -7.83
N GLU A 95 -0.01 -19.48 -8.63
CA GLU A 95 0.67 -18.26 -9.08
C GLU A 95 -0.22 -17.38 -9.98
N SER A 96 -1.38 -17.88 -10.41
CA SER A 96 -2.30 -17.13 -11.29
C SER A 96 -3.07 -16.03 -10.55
N ARG A 97 -3.14 -16.09 -9.21
CA ARG A 97 -3.89 -15.14 -8.38
C ARG A 97 -3.06 -13.95 -7.93
N SER A 98 -2.02 -14.20 -7.14
CA SER A 98 -1.11 -13.18 -6.62
C SER A 98 0.14 -13.85 -6.03
N ASN A 99 1.20 -13.07 -5.79
CA ASN A 99 2.39 -13.56 -5.06
C ASN A 99 2.10 -13.81 -3.57
N THR A 100 0.88 -13.53 -3.11
CA THR A 100 0.40 -13.78 -1.76
C THR A 100 -0.76 -14.77 -1.78
N SER A 101 -0.73 -15.70 -2.74
CA SER A 101 -1.62 -16.85 -2.86
C SER A 101 -0.79 -18.14 -2.90
N GLY A 102 -1.00 -19.05 -1.95
CA GLY A 102 -0.30 -20.33 -1.96
C GLY A 102 -0.14 -20.99 -0.58
N PRO A 103 0.75 -22.00 -0.50
CA PRO A 103 1.09 -22.66 0.76
C PRO A 103 1.79 -21.69 1.74
N VAL A 104 1.64 -21.96 3.03
CA VAL A 104 2.17 -21.12 4.12
C VAL A 104 3.65 -20.79 3.95
N ASP A 105 4.50 -21.79 3.69
CA ASP A 105 5.95 -21.59 3.51
C ASP A 105 6.27 -20.62 2.37
N LYS A 106 5.49 -20.69 1.28
CA LYS A 106 5.65 -19.79 0.13
C LYS A 106 5.14 -18.39 0.42
N LEU A 107 4.06 -18.25 1.19
CA LEU A 107 3.59 -16.95 1.64
C LEU A 107 4.64 -16.25 2.52
N ILE A 108 5.26 -16.98 3.45
CA ILE A 108 6.34 -16.44 4.29
C ILE A 108 7.52 -16.00 3.42
N GLU A 109 7.96 -16.83 2.48
CA GLU A 109 9.06 -16.51 1.54
C GLU A 109 8.77 -15.22 0.75
N ASN A 110 7.58 -15.13 0.16
CA ASN A 110 7.17 -14.03 -0.69
C ASN A 110 6.95 -12.73 0.11
N ILE A 111 6.30 -12.78 1.27
CA ILE A 111 6.11 -11.61 2.15
C ILE A 111 7.46 -11.07 2.62
N SER A 112 8.41 -11.97 2.96
CA SER A 112 9.77 -11.57 3.32
C SER A 112 10.50 -10.86 2.17
N GLU A 113 10.15 -11.13 0.91
CA GLU A 113 10.71 -10.42 -0.23
C GLU A 113 10.21 -8.97 -0.30
N TYR A 114 8.91 -8.75 -0.06
CA TYR A 114 8.35 -7.41 0.05
C TYR A 114 8.98 -6.63 1.20
N GLU A 115 9.18 -7.26 2.36
CA GLU A 115 9.87 -6.65 3.50
C GLU A 115 11.30 -6.22 3.13
N ARG A 116 12.08 -7.11 2.48
CA ARG A 116 13.44 -6.80 1.99
C ARG A 116 13.48 -5.65 0.99
N LEU A 117 12.41 -5.46 0.21
CA LEU A 117 12.26 -4.33 -0.71
C LEU A 117 11.88 -3.01 0.00
N GLY A 118 11.66 -3.03 1.32
CA GLY A 118 11.32 -1.85 2.11
C GLY A 118 9.83 -1.55 2.16
N VAL A 119 8.97 -2.55 1.92
CA VAL A 119 7.53 -2.41 2.21
C VAL A 119 7.34 -2.36 3.71
N GLU A 120 6.78 -1.24 4.20
CA GLU A 120 6.53 -1.01 5.64
C GLU A 120 5.15 -1.50 6.07
N GLU A 121 4.22 -1.64 5.12
CA GLU A 121 2.84 -2.05 5.38
C GLU A 121 2.32 -2.90 4.22
N MET A 122 1.71 -4.04 4.55
CA MET A 122 0.95 -4.83 3.58
C MET A 122 -0.52 -4.85 3.98
N VAL A 123 -1.40 -4.60 3.01
CA VAL A 123 -2.86 -4.63 3.17
C VAL A 123 -3.39 -5.83 2.40
N PHE A 124 -3.82 -6.86 3.13
CA PHE A 124 -4.38 -8.06 2.54
C PHE A 124 -5.87 -7.92 2.27
N SER A 125 -6.32 -8.39 1.12
CA SER A 125 -7.74 -8.53 0.77
C SER A 125 -8.07 -9.99 0.54
N ILE A 126 -9.20 -10.44 1.09
CA ILE A 126 -9.72 -11.80 0.89
C ILE A 126 -11.01 -11.62 0.09
N SER A 127 -10.95 -11.83 -1.22
CA SER A 127 -12.06 -11.55 -2.14
C SER A 127 -13.10 -12.67 -2.16
N THR A 128 -13.94 -12.72 -1.12
CA THR A 128 -15.15 -13.56 -1.06
C THR A 128 -16.21 -12.88 -0.19
N ASP A 129 -17.46 -13.33 -0.25
CA ASP A 129 -18.54 -12.97 0.67
C ASP A 129 -18.79 -14.05 1.76
N ASP A 130 -18.07 -15.18 1.69
CA ASP A 130 -18.10 -16.24 2.70
C ASP A 130 -17.36 -15.80 3.98
N VAL A 131 -18.13 -15.34 4.97
CA VAL A 131 -17.62 -14.87 6.27
C VAL A 131 -16.87 -15.96 7.04
N PRO A 132 -17.39 -17.19 7.23
CA PRO A 132 -16.62 -18.29 7.81
C PRO A 132 -15.26 -18.53 7.15
N TYR A 133 -15.21 -18.49 5.81
CA TYR A 133 -13.95 -18.61 5.09
C TYR A 133 -12.99 -17.45 5.39
N ILE A 134 -13.47 -16.21 5.39
CA ILE A 134 -12.65 -15.03 5.72
C ILE A 134 -12.04 -15.17 7.11
N HIS A 135 -12.84 -15.55 8.12
CA HIS A 135 -12.33 -15.80 9.47
C HIS A 135 -11.26 -16.90 9.48
N GLY A 136 -11.50 -18.01 8.80
CA GLY A 136 -10.51 -19.09 8.69
C GLY A 136 -9.19 -18.64 8.09
N VAL A 137 -9.21 -17.79 7.05
CA VAL A 137 -7.98 -17.23 6.47
C VAL A 137 -7.28 -16.27 7.44
N ILE A 138 -8.02 -15.43 8.18
CA ILE A 138 -7.46 -14.51 9.18
C ILE A 138 -6.80 -15.27 10.33
N ASP A 139 -7.46 -16.30 10.85
CA ASP A 139 -6.95 -17.13 11.95
C ASP A 139 -5.66 -17.84 11.51
N ARG A 140 -5.69 -18.51 10.36
CA ARG A 140 -4.51 -19.16 9.78
C ARG A 140 -3.37 -18.19 9.51
N PHE A 141 -3.65 -17.01 8.95
CA PHE A 141 -2.62 -15.99 8.76
C PHE A 141 -1.99 -15.58 10.09
N THR A 142 -2.80 -15.37 11.12
CA THR A 142 -2.35 -14.92 12.46
C THR A 142 -1.54 -16.00 13.18
N GLU A 143 -1.91 -17.26 13.03
CA GLU A 143 -1.27 -18.40 13.73
C GLU A 143 -0.06 -18.96 12.98
N GLU A 144 -0.14 -19.04 11.64
CA GLU A 144 0.85 -19.76 10.82
C GLU A 144 1.82 -18.84 10.07
N ILE A 145 1.48 -17.56 9.82
CA ILE A 145 2.28 -16.67 8.96
C ILE A 145 2.81 -15.45 9.73
N LEU A 146 1.94 -14.74 10.44
CA LEU A 146 2.30 -13.50 11.16
C LEU A 146 3.46 -13.67 12.16
N PRO A 147 3.63 -14.79 12.90
CA PRO A 147 4.74 -14.94 13.85
C PRO A 147 6.15 -14.91 13.23
N HIS A 148 6.26 -14.91 11.90
CA HIS A 148 7.53 -14.84 11.18
C HIS A 148 8.01 -13.41 10.90
N PHE A 149 7.25 -12.38 11.28
CA PHE A 149 7.52 -10.94 11.06
C PHE A 149 7.30 -10.14 12.36
#